data_AF-A0AAV6AU25-F1
#
_entry.id   AF-A0AAV6AU25-F1
#
_cell.length_a   1.000
_cell.length_b   1.000
_cell.length_c   1.000
_cell.angle_alpha   90.00
_cell.angle_beta   90.00
_cell.angle_gamma   90.00
#
_symmetry.space_group_name_H-M   'P 1'
#
loop_
_entity.id
_entity.type
_entity.pdbx_description
1 polymer ?
#
loop_
_entity_poly.entity_id
_entity_poly.type
_entity_poly.pdbx_seq_one_letter_code
_entity_poly.pdbx_strand_id
1 'polypeptide(L)'
;MKTPHAAAAVGILLLLASLPYAAGPYALGVGFQLLMWIALTQSWVVLSGFTGYVSLGHAVFYGIGGYVTVLTWQALPLPAAVALGGGAAALFALVIGYPVLRVRGPYFVILTFGLAELIKYVVINIEAALGKFGRLMLGAPGLPALYWSMLGLAAAASLLVLLVGRSRFGAGLRAIREDEAAAETAGVPTARYKLVAFTLSGLVPGMVGGLAALRSGYFEPQQIFSPTVSFTVVAMAMIGGSDTVRGATMGAAFLVLLSELLWANLPELYMTLLGLLLIGFVLFAPGGLDGLLRRSAAR
;
A
#
# COMPACT_ATOMS: atom_id res chain seq x y z
N MET A 1 -17.90 24.04 -11.07
CA MET A 1 -16.59 24.47 -10.54
C MET A 1 -15.53 23.45 -10.90
N LYS A 2 -14.76 23.65 -11.98
CA LYS A 2 -13.67 22.76 -12.40
C LYS A 2 -12.46 23.03 -11.49
N THR A 3 -12.09 22.03 -10.70
CA THR A 3 -11.27 22.15 -9.49
C THR A 3 -9.78 22.32 -9.80
N PRO A 4 -9.07 23.34 -9.25
CA PRO A 4 -7.61 23.53 -9.39
C PRO A 4 -6.80 22.29 -8.91
N HIS A 5 -7.43 21.48 -8.08
CA HIS A 5 -6.97 20.20 -7.58
C HIS A 5 -6.72 19.12 -8.64
N ALA A 6 -7.53 19.07 -9.71
CA ALA A 6 -7.35 18.06 -10.77
C ALA A 6 -6.14 18.41 -11.65
N ALA A 7 -5.94 19.70 -11.94
CA ALA A 7 -4.78 20.19 -12.68
C ALA A 7 -3.45 19.93 -11.94
N ALA A 8 -3.42 20.15 -10.62
CA ALA A 8 -2.24 19.84 -9.81
C ALA A 8 -1.90 18.34 -9.77
N ALA A 9 -2.91 17.46 -9.70
CA ALA A 9 -2.69 16.01 -9.73
C ALA A 9 -2.16 15.54 -11.09
N VAL A 10 -2.69 16.10 -12.19
CA VAL A 10 -2.20 15.85 -13.55
C VAL A 10 -0.78 16.38 -13.71
N GLY A 11 -0.46 17.56 -13.18
CA GLY A 11 0.90 18.12 -13.19
C GLY A 11 1.92 17.24 -12.46
N ILE A 12 1.56 16.71 -11.28
CA ILE A 12 2.44 15.79 -10.53
C ILE A 12 2.63 14.47 -11.28
N LEU A 13 1.57 13.92 -11.88
CA LEU A 13 1.66 12.71 -12.71
C LEU A 13 2.55 12.91 -13.93
N LEU A 14 2.45 14.06 -14.61
CA LEU A 14 3.31 14.39 -15.74
C LEU A 14 4.77 14.58 -15.33
N LEU A 15 5.01 15.20 -14.16
CA LEU A 15 6.35 15.38 -13.63
C LEU A 15 6.99 14.03 -13.28
N LEU A 16 6.25 13.13 -12.63
CA LEU A 16 6.70 11.75 -12.38
C LEU A 16 6.93 10.98 -13.69
N ALA A 17 6.05 11.10 -14.67
CA ALA A 17 6.22 10.47 -15.99
C ALA A 17 7.43 10.98 -16.77
N SER A 18 7.93 12.19 -16.46
CA SER A 18 9.13 12.74 -17.10
C SER A 18 10.45 12.22 -16.51
N LEU A 19 10.43 11.66 -15.29
CA LEU A 19 11.63 11.20 -14.58
C LEU A 19 12.48 10.18 -15.37
N PRO A 20 11.91 9.18 -16.08
CA PRO A 20 12.71 8.22 -16.84
C PRO A 20 13.54 8.84 -17.98
N TYR A 21 13.14 10.02 -18.47
CA TYR A 21 13.77 10.68 -19.60
C TYR A 21 14.78 11.76 -19.18
N ALA A 22 14.64 12.29 -17.96
CA ALA A 22 15.42 13.43 -17.49
C ALA A 22 16.35 13.12 -16.31
N ALA A 23 16.14 12.00 -15.60
CA ALA A 23 16.81 11.72 -14.33
C ALA A 23 17.75 10.51 -14.40
N GLY A 24 18.81 10.53 -13.59
CA GLY A 24 19.77 9.43 -13.48
C GLY A 24 19.21 8.17 -12.77
N PRO A 25 19.93 7.02 -12.81
CA PRO A 25 19.46 5.74 -12.28
C PRO A 25 19.04 5.79 -10.80
N TYR A 26 19.74 6.59 -10.00
CA TYR A 26 19.41 6.78 -8.58
C TYR A 26 18.05 7.46 -8.38
N ALA A 27 17.80 8.59 -9.06
CA ALA A 27 16.52 9.29 -8.99
C ALA A 27 15.35 8.44 -9.52
N LEU A 28 15.61 7.61 -10.53
CA LEU A 28 14.62 6.66 -11.07
C LEU A 28 14.31 5.54 -10.04
N GLY A 29 15.31 5.12 -9.26
CA GLY A 29 15.14 4.21 -8.13
C GLY A 29 14.32 4.81 -6.99
N VAL A 30 14.63 6.04 -6.58
CA VAL A 30 13.85 6.78 -5.57
C VAL A 30 12.41 6.99 -6.06
N GLY A 31 12.23 7.33 -7.33
CA GLY A 31 10.91 7.46 -7.93
C GLY A 31 10.12 6.15 -7.96
N PHE A 32 10.77 5.01 -8.25
CA PHE A 32 10.13 3.69 -8.15
C PHE A 32 9.63 3.43 -6.72
N GLN A 33 10.47 3.71 -5.72
CA GLN A 33 10.13 3.52 -4.31
C GLN A 33 8.97 4.43 -3.90
N LEU A 34 8.99 5.68 -4.32
CA LEU A 34 7.90 6.64 -4.10
C LEU A 34 6.57 6.12 -4.66
N LEU A 35 6.56 5.68 -5.93
CA LEU A 35 5.37 5.14 -6.59
C LEU A 35 4.86 3.86 -5.91
N MET A 36 5.78 2.98 -5.51
CA MET A 36 5.46 1.76 -4.77
C MET A 36 4.70 2.08 -3.48
N TRP A 37 5.22 3.00 -2.66
CA TRP A 37 4.58 3.40 -1.41
C TRP A 37 3.27 4.15 -1.62
N ILE A 38 3.17 4.96 -2.67
CA ILE A 38 1.88 5.57 -3.06
C ILE A 38 0.87 4.47 -3.37
N ALA A 39 1.19 3.50 -4.23
CA ALA A 39 0.27 2.42 -4.60
C ALA A 39 -0.20 1.62 -3.38
N LEU A 40 0.72 1.26 -2.48
CA LEU A 40 0.40 0.54 -1.24
C LEU A 40 -0.49 1.38 -0.32
N THR A 41 -0.15 2.64 -0.08
CA THR A 41 -0.91 3.53 0.80
C THR A 41 -2.31 3.80 0.23
N GLN A 42 -2.44 4.03 -1.07
CA GLN A 42 -3.76 4.19 -1.73
C GLN A 42 -4.60 2.92 -1.58
N SER A 43 -4.02 1.74 -1.80
CA SER A 43 -4.75 0.48 -1.64
C SER A 43 -5.26 0.27 -0.20
N TRP A 44 -4.50 0.73 0.79
CA TRP A 44 -4.88 0.66 2.19
C TRP A 44 -6.06 1.58 2.51
N VAL A 45 -6.08 2.79 1.95
CA VAL A 45 -7.20 3.75 2.11
C VAL A 45 -8.55 3.13 1.70
N VAL A 46 -8.58 2.28 0.69
CA VAL A 46 -9.80 1.61 0.18
C VAL A 46 -10.60 0.91 1.28
N LEU A 47 -9.91 0.18 2.14
CA LEU A 47 -10.52 -0.45 3.30
C LEU A 47 -10.45 0.50 4.49
N SER A 48 -9.24 0.78 4.95
CA SER A 48 -9.01 1.35 6.26
C SER A 48 -9.39 2.82 6.34
N GLY A 49 -9.15 3.56 5.27
CA GLY A 49 -9.55 4.96 5.17
C GLY A 49 -11.06 5.14 5.15
N PHE A 50 -11.77 4.35 4.35
CA PHE A 50 -13.23 4.49 4.23
C PHE A 50 -14.00 3.85 5.38
N THR A 51 -13.57 2.71 5.92
CA THR A 51 -14.28 1.97 6.99
C THR A 51 -13.81 2.28 8.40
N GLY A 52 -12.65 2.93 8.57
CA GLY A 52 -12.04 3.16 9.88
C GLY A 52 -11.30 1.94 10.48
N TYR A 53 -11.36 0.77 9.83
CA TYR A 53 -10.64 -0.42 10.29
C TYR A 53 -9.16 -0.30 9.99
N VAL A 54 -8.30 -0.29 11.01
CA VAL A 54 -6.84 -0.28 10.78
C VAL A 54 -6.36 -1.71 10.47
N SER A 55 -5.99 -1.99 9.22
CA SER A 55 -5.45 -3.29 8.82
C SER A 55 -3.93 -3.28 8.82
N LEU A 56 -3.30 -4.27 9.44
CA LEU A 56 -1.87 -4.57 9.31
C LEU A 56 -1.58 -5.76 8.39
N GLY A 57 -2.56 -6.17 7.57
CA GLY A 57 -2.44 -7.32 6.67
C GLY A 57 -1.72 -7.07 5.34
N HIS A 58 -1.40 -5.82 4.99
CA HIS A 58 -0.82 -5.46 3.69
C HIS A 58 0.47 -6.19 3.33
N ALA A 59 1.32 -6.46 4.32
CA ALA A 59 2.53 -7.26 4.16
C ALA A 59 2.24 -8.68 3.63
N VAL A 60 1.11 -9.29 4.02
CA VAL A 60 0.69 -10.61 3.51
C VAL A 60 0.36 -10.53 2.04
N PHE A 61 -0.46 -9.55 1.65
CA PHE A 61 -0.89 -9.39 0.27
C PHE A 61 0.30 -9.08 -0.64
N TYR A 62 1.18 -8.18 -0.19
CA TYR A 62 2.43 -7.86 -0.86
C TYR A 62 3.34 -9.09 -1.00
N GLY A 63 3.55 -9.84 0.08
CA GLY A 63 4.36 -11.05 0.06
C GLY A 63 3.78 -12.16 -0.81
N ILE A 64 2.47 -12.43 -0.75
CA ILE A 64 1.79 -13.44 -1.58
C ILE A 64 1.99 -13.11 -3.06
N GLY A 65 1.77 -11.86 -3.45
CA GLY A 65 1.95 -11.45 -4.84
C GLY A 65 3.40 -11.57 -5.30
N GLY A 66 4.35 -11.15 -4.46
CA GLY A 66 5.78 -11.37 -4.71
C GLY A 66 6.14 -12.84 -4.87
N TYR A 67 5.63 -13.72 -4.00
CA TYR A 67 5.89 -15.16 -4.05
C TYR A 67 5.32 -15.79 -5.32
N VAL A 68 4.08 -15.48 -5.68
CA VAL A 68 3.43 -15.96 -6.91
C VAL A 68 4.15 -15.48 -8.15
N THR A 69 4.54 -14.20 -8.21
CA THR A 69 5.33 -13.67 -9.32
C THR A 69 6.68 -14.37 -9.43
N VAL A 70 7.34 -14.68 -8.31
CA VAL A 70 8.61 -15.41 -8.32
C VAL A 70 8.48 -16.83 -8.84
N LEU A 71 7.41 -17.54 -8.46
CA LEU A 71 7.15 -18.91 -8.92
C LEU A 71 6.76 -18.98 -10.39
N THR A 72 6.12 -17.92 -10.91
CA THR A 72 5.67 -17.84 -12.31
C THR A 72 6.64 -17.06 -13.21
N TRP A 73 7.73 -16.54 -12.64
CA TRP A 73 8.74 -15.79 -13.36
C TRP A 73 9.38 -16.67 -14.44
N GLN A 74 9.59 -16.11 -15.64
CA GLN A 74 10.06 -16.79 -16.86
C GLN A 74 9.06 -17.75 -17.52
N ALA A 75 8.04 -18.24 -16.80
CA ALA A 75 6.97 -19.04 -17.41
C ALA A 75 5.89 -18.16 -18.07
N LEU A 76 5.71 -16.94 -17.57
CA LEU A 76 4.69 -15.99 -18.04
C LEU A 76 5.29 -14.62 -18.36
N PRO A 77 4.68 -13.85 -19.29
CA PRO A 77 5.07 -12.46 -19.51
C PRO A 77 4.79 -11.63 -18.25
N LEU A 78 5.61 -10.59 -18.04
CA LEU A 78 5.58 -9.74 -16.85
C LEU A 78 4.16 -9.30 -16.43
N PRO A 79 3.30 -8.76 -17.32
CA PRO A 79 1.97 -8.31 -16.90
C PRO A 79 1.09 -9.45 -16.38
N ALA A 80 1.22 -10.65 -16.95
CA ALA A 80 0.45 -11.82 -16.51
C ALA A 80 0.95 -12.34 -15.15
N ALA A 81 2.26 -12.41 -14.94
CA ALA A 81 2.84 -12.83 -13.65
C ALA A 81 2.47 -11.86 -12.51
N VAL A 82 2.46 -10.55 -12.79
CA VAL A 82 2.04 -9.52 -11.83
C VAL A 82 0.53 -9.57 -11.57
N ALA A 83 -0.29 -9.71 -12.62
CA ALA A 83 -1.74 -9.82 -12.48
C ALA A 83 -2.16 -11.08 -11.71
N LEU A 84 -1.48 -12.22 -11.92
CA LEU A 84 -1.69 -13.43 -11.13
C LEU A 84 -1.28 -13.24 -9.66
N GLY A 85 -0.18 -12.53 -9.39
CA GLY A 85 0.21 -12.17 -8.03
C GLY A 85 -0.84 -11.34 -7.31
N GLY A 86 -1.38 -10.31 -8.00
CA GLY A 86 -2.51 -9.53 -7.52
C GLY A 86 -3.76 -10.38 -7.29
N GLY A 87 -4.12 -11.22 -8.26
CA GLY A 87 -5.28 -12.11 -8.19
C GLY A 87 -5.19 -13.11 -7.04
N ALA A 88 -4.02 -13.69 -6.79
CA ALA A 88 -3.78 -14.59 -5.68
C ALA A 88 -3.90 -13.87 -4.33
N ALA A 89 -3.36 -12.66 -4.21
CA ALA A 89 -3.50 -11.84 -3.01
C ALA A 89 -4.97 -11.44 -2.76
N ALA A 90 -5.71 -11.07 -3.82
CA ALA A 90 -7.14 -10.77 -3.74
C ALA A 90 -7.96 -12.01 -3.36
N LEU A 91 -7.66 -13.17 -3.93
CA LEU A 91 -8.32 -14.43 -3.57
C LEU A 91 -8.07 -14.78 -2.10
N PHE A 92 -6.82 -14.65 -1.64
CA PHE A 92 -6.48 -14.85 -0.23
C PHE A 92 -7.23 -13.86 0.67
N ALA A 93 -7.29 -12.58 0.28
CA ALA A 93 -8.05 -11.57 0.98
C ALA A 93 -9.56 -11.91 1.04
N LEU A 94 -10.14 -12.43 -0.04
CA LEU A 94 -11.54 -12.85 -0.09
C LEU A 94 -11.81 -14.02 0.87
N VAL A 95 -10.95 -15.03 0.89
CA VAL A 95 -11.10 -16.23 1.73
C VAL A 95 -10.92 -15.87 3.22
N ILE A 96 -9.83 -15.17 3.54
CA ILE A 96 -9.48 -14.85 4.92
C ILE A 96 -10.25 -13.64 5.46
N GLY A 97 -10.70 -12.75 4.58
CA GLY A 97 -11.52 -11.60 4.96
C GLY A 97 -12.83 -12.01 5.62
N TYR A 98 -13.43 -13.14 5.20
CA TYR A 98 -14.69 -13.61 5.77
C TYR A 98 -14.63 -13.87 7.29
N PRO A 99 -13.66 -14.65 7.84
CA PRO A 99 -13.50 -14.80 9.28
C PRO A 99 -12.90 -13.56 9.95
N VAL A 100 -11.92 -12.89 9.32
CA VAL A 100 -11.16 -11.81 9.95
C VAL A 100 -12.01 -10.54 10.16
N LEU A 101 -12.92 -10.22 9.23
CA LEU A 101 -13.78 -9.03 9.31
C LEU A 101 -14.94 -9.15 10.30
N ARG A 102 -15.07 -10.29 11.00
CA ARG A 102 -16.00 -10.47 12.13
C ARG A 102 -15.48 -9.83 13.41
N VAL A 103 -14.18 -9.57 13.50
CA VAL A 103 -13.54 -8.93 14.66
C VAL A 103 -13.50 -7.41 14.46
N ARG A 104 -13.74 -6.65 15.53
CA ARG A 104 -13.86 -5.19 15.49
C ARG A 104 -12.78 -4.49 16.33
N GLY A 105 -12.53 -3.22 16.01
CA GLY A 105 -11.69 -2.33 16.80
C GLY A 105 -10.22 -2.79 16.89
N PRO A 106 -9.55 -2.57 18.03
CA PRO A 106 -8.13 -2.92 18.20
C PRO A 106 -7.82 -4.41 17.96
N TYR A 107 -8.78 -5.30 18.24
CA TYR A 107 -8.61 -6.73 18.01
C TYR A 107 -8.42 -7.09 16.53
N PHE A 108 -9.02 -6.32 15.61
CA PHE A 108 -8.80 -6.50 14.17
C PHE A 108 -7.35 -6.19 13.77
N VAL A 109 -6.75 -5.17 14.39
CA VAL A 109 -5.33 -4.80 14.19
C VAL A 109 -4.43 -5.95 14.65
N ILE A 110 -4.67 -6.47 15.85
CA ILE A 110 -3.90 -7.59 16.42
C ILE A 110 -4.06 -8.84 15.56
N LEU A 111 -5.28 -9.17 15.13
CA LEU A 111 -5.56 -10.34 14.30
C LEU A 111 -4.87 -10.25 12.94
N THR A 112 -4.94 -9.09 12.27
CA THR A 112 -4.30 -8.91 10.95
C THR A 112 -2.77 -8.92 11.04
N PHE A 113 -2.20 -8.39 12.14
CA PHE A 113 -0.76 -8.52 12.42
C PHE A 113 -0.35 -9.97 12.70
N GLY A 114 -1.10 -10.68 13.54
CA GLY A 114 -0.86 -12.09 13.83
C GLY A 114 -0.95 -12.97 12.57
N LEU A 115 -1.91 -12.68 11.68
CA LEU A 115 -2.01 -13.32 10.38
C LEU A 115 -0.77 -13.02 9.52
N ALA A 116 -0.24 -11.80 9.56
CA ALA A 116 0.97 -11.44 8.82
C ALA A 116 2.19 -12.23 9.26
N GLU A 117 2.41 -12.33 10.58
CA GLU A 117 3.47 -13.17 11.15
C GLU A 117 3.27 -14.66 10.84
N LEU A 118 2.04 -15.17 10.96
CA LEU A 118 1.73 -16.56 10.65
C LEU A 118 2.09 -16.90 9.21
N ILE A 119 1.59 -16.12 8.23
CA ILE A 119 1.83 -16.40 6.82
C ILE A 119 3.32 -16.26 6.47
N LYS A 120 4.01 -15.26 7.03
CA LYS A 120 5.46 -15.12 6.89
C LYS A 120 6.19 -16.41 7.28
N TYR A 121 5.93 -16.93 8.49
CA TYR A 121 6.59 -18.15 8.96
C TYR A 121 6.14 -19.40 8.21
N VAL A 122 4.90 -19.49 7.77
CA VAL A 122 4.44 -20.60 6.90
C VAL A 122 5.27 -20.64 5.62
N VAL A 123 5.46 -19.51 4.94
CA VAL A 123 6.24 -19.45 3.69
C VAL A 123 7.73 -19.72 3.96
N ILE A 124 8.29 -19.18 5.04
CA ILE A 124 9.68 -19.49 5.45
C ILE A 124 9.88 -21.00 5.63
N ASN A 125 8.97 -21.67 6.35
CA ASN A 125 9.08 -23.11 6.59
C ASN A 125 8.90 -23.94 5.31
N ILE A 126 7.98 -23.53 4.41
CA ILE A 126 7.81 -24.18 3.11
C ILE A 126 9.09 -24.08 2.28
N GLU A 127 9.67 -22.88 2.16
CA GLU A 127 10.90 -22.68 1.39
C GLU A 127 12.10 -23.42 2.04
N ALA A 128 12.21 -23.40 3.37
CA ALA A 128 13.23 -24.16 4.09
C ALA A 128 13.11 -25.68 3.86
N ALA A 129 11.89 -26.23 3.85
CA ALA A 129 11.65 -27.64 3.52
C ALA A 129 12.02 -27.98 2.06
N LEU A 130 11.96 -27.01 1.16
CA LEU A 130 12.42 -27.13 -0.23
C LEU A 130 13.94 -26.90 -0.38
N GLY A 131 14.66 -26.64 0.72
CA GLY A 131 16.08 -26.31 0.70
C GLY A 131 16.39 -24.94 0.09
N LYS A 132 15.42 -24.03 0.04
CA LYS A 132 15.53 -22.69 -0.55
C LYS A 132 15.46 -21.63 0.54
N PHE A 133 16.51 -20.83 0.68
CA PHE A 133 16.52 -19.67 1.60
C PHE A 133 16.19 -18.36 0.89
N GLY A 134 16.26 -18.37 -0.44
CA GLY A 134 15.78 -17.32 -1.31
C GLY A 134 15.96 -17.69 -2.77
N ARG A 135 15.50 -16.83 -3.68
CA ARG A 135 15.45 -17.09 -5.12
C ARG A 135 15.97 -15.90 -5.89
N LEU A 136 16.98 -16.14 -6.72
CA LEU A 136 17.54 -15.11 -7.60
C LEU A 136 16.59 -14.86 -8.78
N MET A 137 16.31 -13.58 -9.07
CA MET A 137 15.44 -13.17 -10.16
C MET A 137 16.26 -12.82 -11.40
N LEU A 138 16.78 -13.85 -12.08
CA LEU A 138 17.54 -13.66 -13.32
C LEU A 138 16.65 -13.16 -14.47
N GLY A 139 17.20 -12.29 -15.30
CA GLY A 139 16.52 -11.74 -16.48
C GLY A 139 15.43 -10.70 -16.16
N ALA A 140 15.44 -10.11 -14.96
CA ALA A 140 14.50 -9.06 -14.59
C ALA A 140 14.55 -7.88 -15.59
N PRO A 141 13.40 -7.27 -15.94
CA PRO A 141 13.37 -6.13 -16.84
C PRO A 141 14.18 -4.96 -16.26
N GLY A 142 14.75 -4.13 -17.14
CA GLY A 142 15.45 -2.93 -16.72
C GLY A 142 14.57 -2.00 -15.88
N LEU A 143 15.21 -1.22 -15.01
CA LEU A 143 14.54 -0.30 -14.09
C LEU A 143 13.49 0.61 -14.76
N PRO A 144 13.70 1.17 -15.97
CA PRO A 144 12.68 1.98 -16.64
C PRO A 144 11.36 1.22 -16.89
N ALA A 145 11.41 -0.05 -17.31
CA ALA A 145 10.21 -0.83 -17.58
C ALA A 145 9.42 -1.14 -16.30
N LEU A 146 10.13 -1.46 -15.21
CA LEU A 146 9.54 -1.65 -13.89
C LEU A 146 8.95 -0.35 -13.35
N TYR A 147 9.60 0.78 -13.60
CA TYR A 147 9.11 2.11 -13.22
C TYR A 147 7.78 2.44 -13.91
N TRP A 148 7.68 2.26 -15.23
CA TRP A 148 6.43 2.49 -15.95
C TRP A 148 5.29 1.58 -15.47
N SER A 149 5.61 0.32 -15.16
CA SER A 149 4.65 -0.62 -14.60
C SER A 149 4.15 -0.17 -13.22
N MET A 150 5.06 0.29 -12.35
CA MET A 150 4.73 0.79 -11.02
C MET A 150 3.97 2.12 -11.07
N LEU A 151 4.31 3.02 -12.01
CA LEU A 151 3.58 4.26 -12.25
C LEU A 151 2.13 3.98 -12.67
N GLY A 152 1.93 3.06 -13.61
CA GLY A 152 0.61 2.61 -14.02
C GLY A 152 -0.19 2.04 -12.85
N LEU A 153 0.45 1.25 -11.99
CA LEU A 153 -0.18 0.65 -10.82
C LEU A 153 -0.53 1.70 -9.74
N ALA A 154 0.35 2.66 -9.47
CA ALA A 154 0.09 3.77 -8.55
C ALA A 154 -1.05 4.68 -9.03
N ALA A 155 -1.09 4.95 -10.34
CA ALA A 155 -2.20 5.67 -10.97
C ALA A 155 -3.51 4.88 -10.88
N ALA A 156 -3.48 3.57 -11.16
CA ALA A 156 -4.64 2.69 -11.04
C ALA A 156 -5.16 2.60 -9.59
N ALA A 157 -4.27 2.50 -8.60
CA ALA A 157 -4.62 2.50 -7.19
C ALA A 157 -5.26 3.83 -6.77
N SER A 158 -4.70 4.96 -7.21
CA SER A 158 -5.27 6.29 -6.98
C SER A 158 -6.65 6.45 -7.62
N LEU A 159 -6.81 5.98 -8.86
CA LEU A 159 -8.10 5.96 -9.55
C LEU A 159 -9.12 5.11 -8.81
N LEU A 160 -8.72 3.94 -8.32
CA LEU A 160 -9.58 3.04 -7.55
C LEU A 160 -10.11 3.73 -6.29
N VAL A 161 -9.27 4.45 -5.55
CA VAL A 161 -9.71 5.25 -4.38
C VAL A 161 -10.68 6.35 -4.78
N LEU A 162 -10.46 7.05 -5.91
CA LEU A 162 -11.39 8.07 -6.41
C LEU A 162 -12.76 7.48 -6.79
N LEU A 163 -12.75 6.33 -7.48
CA LEU A 163 -13.98 5.64 -7.89
C LEU A 163 -14.76 5.14 -6.68
N VAL A 164 -14.09 4.49 -5.73
CA VAL A 164 -14.69 4.05 -4.47
C VAL A 164 -15.27 5.25 -3.73
N GLY A 165 -14.49 6.32 -3.56
CA GLY A 165 -14.91 7.50 -2.79
C GLY A 165 -16.07 8.31 -3.39
N ARG A 166 -16.36 8.17 -4.69
CA ARG A 166 -17.51 8.78 -5.39
C ARG A 166 -18.70 7.84 -5.54
N SER A 167 -18.55 6.57 -5.22
CA SER A 167 -19.59 5.55 -5.40
C SER A 167 -20.50 5.41 -4.16
N ARG A 168 -21.69 4.83 -4.37
CA ARG A 168 -22.58 4.40 -3.26
C ARG A 168 -21.89 3.38 -2.35
N PHE A 169 -20.98 2.59 -2.89
CA PHE A 169 -20.17 1.65 -2.13
C PHE A 169 -19.28 2.38 -1.11
N GLY A 170 -18.54 3.41 -1.54
CA GLY A 170 -17.73 4.22 -0.62
C GLY A 170 -18.56 5.01 0.40
N ALA A 171 -19.75 5.49 0.02
CA ALA A 171 -20.68 6.10 0.98
C ALA A 171 -21.12 5.11 2.08
N GLY A 172 -21.41 3.85 1.71
CA GLY A 172 -21.71 2.80 2.68
C GLY A 172 -20.52 2.43 3.56
N LEU A 173 -19.30 2.41 3.03
CA LEU A 173 -18.09 2.22 3.84
C LEU A 173 -17.89 3.34 4.87
N ARG A 174 -18.14 4.61 4.48
CA ARG A 174 -18.11 5.74 5.43
C ARG A 174 -19.19 5.63 6.50
N ALA A 175 -20.39 5.16 6.15
CA ALA A 175 -21.43 4.90 7.14
C ALA A 175 -20.97 3.84 8.17
N ILE A 176 -20.30 2.77 7.72
CA ILE A 176 -19.70 1.75 8.59
C ILE A 176 -18.65 2.35 9.53
N ARG A 177 -17.89 3.34 9.06
CA ARG A 177 -16.86 4.03 9.85
C ARG A 177 -17.45 4.84 11.00
N GLU A 178 -18.60 5.48 10.80
CA GLU A 178 -19.28 6.26 11.83
C GLU A 178 -19.91 5.34 12.88
N ASP A 179 -20.79 4.43 12.45
CA ASP A 179 -21.41 3.42 13.31
C ASP A 179 -21.87 2.23 12.46
N GLU A 180 -21.19 1.09 12.64
CA GLU A 180 -21.49 -0.14 11.89
C GLU A 180 -22.88 -0.70 12.21
N ALA A 181 -23.35 -0.61 13.46
CA ALA A 181 -24.66 -1.11 13.85
C ALA A 181 -25.78 -0.21 13.28
N ALA A 182 -25.60 1.10 13.31
CA ALA A 182 -26.52 2.04 12.68
C ALA A 182 -26.54 1.90 11.15
N ALA A 183 -25.39 1.62 10.53
CA ALA A 183 -25.32 1.36 9.08
C ALA A 183 -26.08 0.09 8.70
N GLU A 184 -26.01 -0.98 9.51
CA GLU A 184 -26.77 -2.21 9.30
C GLU A 184 -28.28 -1.99 9.41
N THR A 185 -28.75 -1.24 10.41
CA THR A 185 -30.19 -0.93 10.55
C THR A 185 -30.70 -0.02 9.44
N ALA A 186 -29.85 0.84 8.88
CA ALA A 186 -30.13 1.63 7.69
C ALA A 186 -30.08 0.83 6.36
N GLY A 187 -29.83 -0.50 6.42
CA GLY A 187 -29.86 -1.40 5.28
C GLY A 187 -28.56 -1.49 4.48
N VAL A 188 -27.43 -0.99 5.00
CA VAL A 188 -26.12 -1.19 4.38
C VAL A 188 -25.66 -2.62 4.62
N PRO A 189 -25.34 -3.42 3.57
CA PRO A 189 -24.86 -4.79 3.75
C PRO A 189 -23.37 -4.78 4.15
N THR A 190 -23.11 -4.45 5.42
CA THR A 190 -21.78 -4.17 6.00
C THR A 190 -20.78 -5.29 5.76
N ALA A 191 -21.16 -6.55 6.01
CA ALA A 191 -20.30 -7.72 5.81
C ALA A 191 -19.81 -7.83 4.36
N ARG A 192 -20.73 -7.69 3.39
CA ARG A 192 -20.38 -7.71 1.95
C ARG A 192 -19.50 -6.53 1.58
N TYR A 193 -19.82 -5.34 2.11
CA TYR A 193 -19.08 -4.12 1.77
C TYR A 193 -17.64 -4.17 2.28
N LYS A 194 -17.45 -4.58 3.54
CA LYS A 194 -16.13 -4.81 4.14
C LYS A 194 -15.34 -5.86 3.37
N LEU A 195 -15.97 -6.97 2.98
CA LEU A 195 -15.29 -8.05 2.25
C LEU A 195 -14.81 -7.60 0.86
N VAL A 196 -15.64 -6.86 0.12
CA VAL A 196 -15.24 -6.28 -1.17
C VAL A 196 -14.10 -5.27 -0.98
N ALA A 197 -14.19 -4.39 0.02
CA ALA A 197 -13.15 -3.40 0.30
C ALA A 197 -11.82 -4.07 0.66
N PHE A 198 -11.85 -5.11 1.50
CA PHE A 198 -10.68 -5.89 1.91
C PHE A 198 -10.04 -6.62 0.71
N THR A 199 -10.86 -7.20 -0.16
CA THR A 199 -10.42 -7.87 -1.39
C THR A 199 -9.72 -6.89 -2.35
N LEU A 200 -10.33 -5.72 -2.60
CA LEU A 200 -9.74 -4.66 -3.43
C LEU A 200 -8.46 -4.10 -2.82
N SER A 201 -8.41 -4.01 -1.49
CA SER A 201 -7.24 -3.54 -0.74
C SER A 201 -6.07 -4.51 -0.82
N GLY A 202 -6.31 -5.83 -0.96
CA GLY A 202 -5.27 -6.84 -1.14
C GLY A 202 -4.80 -7.05 -2.59
N LEU A 203 -5.62 -6.68 -3.57
CA LEU A 203 -5.29 -6.83 -5.00
C LEU A 203 -4.04 -6.02 -5.41
N VAL A 204 -4.00 -4.74 -5.05
CA VAL A 204 -2.93 -3.82 -5.46
C VAL A 204 -1.60 -4.20 -4.80
N PRO A 205 -1.49 -4.42 -3.47
CA PRO A 205 -0.25 -4.86 -2.84
C PRO A 205 0.33 -6.12 -3.46
N GLY A 206 -0.51 -7.09 -3.85
CA GLY A 206 -0.02 -8.29 -4.54
C GLY A 206 0.69 -7.98 -5.85
N MET A 207 0.13 -7.09 -6.67
CA MET A 207 0.81 -6.63 -7.89
C MET A 207 2.10 -5.84 -7.58
N VAL A 208 2.06 -4.98 -6.55
CA VAL A 208 3.23 -4.19 -6.11
C VAL A 208 4.37 -5.12 -5.66
N GLY A 209 4.06 -6.16 -4.89
CA GLY A 209 5.05 -7.12 -4.39
C GLY A 209 5.76 -7.90 -5.48
N GLY A 210 5.04 -8.27 -6.55
CA GLY A 210 5.63 -8.89 -7.73
C GLY A 210 6.66 -7.99 -8.42
N LEU A 211 6.30 -6.72 -8.67
CA LEU A 211 7.21 -5.75 -9.28
C LEU A 211 8.42 -5.43 -8.37
N ALA A 212 8.19 -5.35 -7.07
CA ALA A 212 9.25 -5.08 -6.10
C ALA A 212 10.23 -6.25 -5.97
N ALA A 213 9.78 -7.50 -5.99
CA ALA A 213 10.66 -8.68 -6.01
C ALA A 213 11.59 -8.67 -7.24
N LEU A 214 11.06 -8.32 -8.41
CA LEU A 214 11.85 -8.17 -9.64
C LEU A 214 12.83 -7.01 -9.56
N ARG A 215 12.44 -5.88 -8.96
CA ARG A 215 13.30 -4.73 -8.74
C ARG A 215 14.47 -5.04 -7.80
N SER A 216 14.25 -5.85 -6.76
CA SER A 216 15.29 -6.25 -5.82
C SER A 216 16.27 -7.25 -6.42
N GLY A 217 15.87 -7.97 -7.48
CA GLY A 217 16.70 -8.99 -8.14
C GLY A 217 16.85 -10.28 -7.32
N TYR A 218 16.31 -10.32 -6.10
CA TYR A 218 16.36 -11.44 -5.19
C TYR A 218 15.10 -11.47 -4.33
N PHE A 219 14.53 -12.66 -4.15
CA PHE A 219 13.38 -12.89 -3.28
C PHE A 219 13.84 -13.62 -2.02
N GLU A 220 13.55 -13.02 -0.87
CA GLU A 220 13.77 -13.62 0.44
C GLU A 220 12.44 -13.57 1.23
N PRO A 221 11.90 -14.72 1.67
CA PRO A 221 10.63 -14.76 2.40
C PRO A 221 10.58 -13.84 3.62
N GLN A 222 11.68 -13.77 4.40
CA GLN A 222 11.76 -12.95 5.60
C GLN A 222 11.64 -11.45 5.31
N GLN A 223 12.23 -10.98 4.21
CA GLN A 223 12.19 -9.57 3.84
C GLN A 223 10.85 -9.19 3.22
N ILE A 224 10.35 -10.00 2.28
CA ILE A 224 9.18 -9.61 1.49
C ILE A 224 7.87 -9.71 2.27
N PHE A 225 7.76 -10.64 3.24
CA PHE A 225 6.62 -10.74 4.14
C PHE A 225 6.82 -9.94 5.44
N SER A 226 7.77 -9.00 5.47
CA SER A 226 8.04 -8.20 6.67
C SER A 226 6.82 -7.33 7.05
N PRO A 227 6.33 -7.41 8.31
CA PRO A 227 5.25 -6.55 8.78
C PRO A 227 5.61 -5.06 8.78
N THR A 228 6.90 -4.73 8.70
CA THR A 228 7.36 -3.35 8.54
C THR A 228 6.67 -2.69 7.34
N VAL A 229 6.40 -3.42 6.26
CA VAL A 229 5.63 -2.90 5.11
C VAL A 229 4.26 -2.37 5.55
N SER A 230 3.51 -3.16 6.32
CA SER A 230 2.21 -2.74 6.86
C SER A 230 2.32 -1.55 7.79
N PHE A 231 3.29 -1.55 8.71
CA PHE A 231 3.50 -0.44 9.64
C PHE A 231 3.84 0.86 8.89
N THR A 232 4.71 0.80 7.88
CA THR A 232 5.07 1.94 7.05
C THR A 232 3.88 2.45 6.25
N VAL A 233 3.04 1.57 5.69
CA VAL A 233 1.81 1.96 4.99
C VAL A 233 0.85 2.71 5.91
N VAL A 234 0.61 2.18 7.12
CA VAL A 234 -0.25 2.82 8.12
C VAL A 234 0.32 4.17 8.55
N ALA A 235 1.62 4.23 8.81
CA ALA A 235 2.34 5.46 9.13
C ALA A 235 2.18 6.52 8.04
N MET A 236 2.41 6.17 6.77
CA MET A 236 2.22 7.06 5.62
C MET A 236 0.78 7.55 5.50
N ALA A 237 -0.20 6.67 5.66
CA ALA A 237 -1.61 7.03 5.60
C ALA A 237 -2.01 7.99 6.74
N MET A 238 -1.53 7.73 7.97
CA MET A 238 -1.81 8.60 9.13
C MET A 238 -1.14 9.97 8.99
N ILE A 239 0.12 10.01 8.55
CA ILE A 239 0.86 11.27 8.34
C ILE A 239 0.18 12.11 7.26
N GLY A 240 -0.21 11.48 6.15
CA GLY A 240 -0.80 12.19 5.03
C GLY A 240 -2.24 12.65 5.25
N GLY A 241 -3.04 11.81 5.91
CA GLY A 241 -4.49 11.90 5.98
C GLY A 241 -5.11 10.64 5.37
N SER A 242 -5.86 9.89 6.18
CA SER A 242 -6.25 8.50 5.89
C SER A 242 -7.47 8.34 4.98
N ASP A 243 -8.18 9.41 4.65
CA ASP A 243 -9.49 9.37 3.98
C ASP A 243 -9.48 9.90 2.53
N THR A 244 -8.32 10.37 2.04
CA THR A 244 -8.22 10.99 0.72
C THR A 244 -7.01 10.54 -0.07
N VAL A 245 -7.15 10.57 -1.40
CA VAL A 245 -6.04 10.31 -2.34
C VAL A 245 -4.88 11.27 -2.09
N ARG A 246 -5.18 12.56 -1.87
CA ARG A 246 -4.19 13.62 -1.64
C ARG A 246 -3.38 13.34 -0.38
N GLY A 247 -4.06 13.04 0.72
CA GLY A 247 -3.42 12.70 1.98
C GLY A 247 -2.47 11.52 1.79
N ALA A 248 -2.96 10.39 1.28
CA ALA A 248 -2.11 9.21 1.04
C ALA A 248 -0.91 9.47 0.12
N THR A 249 -1.06 10.27 -0.95
CA THR A 249 0.09 10.66 -1.79
C THR A 249 1.09 11.54 -1.05
N MET A 250 0.63 12.51 -0.27
CA MET A 250 1.49 13.44 0.47
C MET A 250 2.23 12.73 1.59
N GLY A 251 1.55 11.83 2.32
CA GLY A 251 2.17 11.04 3.39
C GLY A 251 3.26 10.12 2.88
N ALA A 252 3.01 9.41 1.76
CA ALA A 252 4.02 8.58 1.11
C ALA A 252 5.19 9.44 0.59
N ALA A 253 4.91 10.55 -0.09
CA ALA A 253 5.95 11.46 -0.58
C ALA A 253 6.81 12.04 0.54
N PHE A 254 6.18 12.51 1.61
CA PHE A 254 6.87 13.06 2.76
C PHE A 254 7.78 12.02 3.41
N LEU A 255 7.26 10.83 3.74
CA LEU A 255 8.07 9.81 4.42
C LEU A 255 9.19 9.26 3.54
N VAL A 256 8.96 9.08 2.24
CA VAL A 256 10.00 8.59 1.31
C VAL A 256 11.11 9.62 1.16
N LEU A 257 10.77 10.88 0.88
CA LEU A 257 11.78 11.94 0.71
C LEU A 257 12.52 12.23 2.01
N LEU A 258 11.82 12.23 3.14
CA LEU A 258 12.44 12.38 4.46
C LEU A 258 13.38 11.21 4.77
N SER A 259 12.95 9.97 4.48
CA SER A 259 13.80 8.79 4.68
C SER A 259 15.05 8.84 3.81
N GLU A 260 14.92 9.26 2.56
CA GLU A 260 16.04 9.42 1.64
C GLU A 260 17.02 10.49 2.13
N LEU A 261 16.51 11.64 2.58
CA LEU A 261 17.34 12.73 3.09
C LEU A 261 18.07 12.35 4.38
N LEU A 262 17.37 11.69 5.31
CA LEU A 262 17.96 11.22 6.57
C LEU A 262 19.01 10.14 6.32
N TRP A 263 18.74 9.20 5.42
CA TRP A 263 19.68 8.16 5.07
C TRP A 263 20.94 8.72 4.41
N ALA A 264 20.79 9.69 3.51
CA ALA A 264 21.91 10.33 2.81
C ALA A 264 22.82 11.17 3.72
N ASN A 265 22.28 11.79 4.78
CA ASN A 265 23.02 12.72 5.63
C ASN A 265 23.38 12.16 7.02
N LEU A 266 22.56 11.27 7.58
CA LEU A 266 22.65 10.77 8.95
C LEU A 266 22.36 9.25 9.02
N PRO A 267 23.12 8.41 8.30
CA PRO A 267 22.82 6.98 8.17
C PRO A 267 22.78 6.22 9.50
N GLU A 268 23.60 6.62 10.49
CA GLU A 268 23.66 5.97 11.81
C GLU A 268 22.45 6.28 12.70
N LEU A 269 21.85 7.47 12.54
CA LEU A 269 20.72 7.95 13.36
C LEU A 269 19.37 7.87 12.65
N TYR A 270 19.37 7.53 11.37
CA TYR A 270 18.19 7.53 10.49
C TYR A 270 16.97 6.83 11.11
N MET A 271 17.12 5.59 11.58
CA MET A 271 16.01 4.80 12.15
C MET A 271 15.43 5.43 13.43
N THR A 272 16.30 5.95 14.30
CA THR A 272 15.91 6.62 15.56
C THR A 272 15.18 7.93 15.26
N LEU A 273 15.71 8.75 14.35
CA LEU A 273 15.11 10.03 13.96
C LEU A 273 13.76 9.83 13.26
N LEU A 274 13.66 8.83 12.38
CA LEU A 274 12.43 8.49 11.69
C LEU A 274 11.32 8.10 12.68
N GLY A 275 11.63 7.26 13.67
CA GLY A 275 10.69 6.85 14.71
C GLY A 275 10.22 8.02 15.58
N LEU A 276 11.15 8.89 16.00
CA LEU A 276 10.84 10.05 16.85
C LEU A 276 10.01 11.10 16.10
N LEU A 277 10.32 11.33 14.82
CA LEU A 277 9.50 12.17 13.92
C LEU A 277 8.10 11.60 13.73
N LEU A 278 7.98 10.29 13.57
CA LEU A 278 6.69 9.61 13.46
C LEU A 278 5.83 9.81 14.71
N ILE A 279 6.40 9.60 15.90
CA ILE A 279 5.72 9.82 17.18
C ILE A 279 5.28 11.28 17.30
N GLY A 280 6.19 12.23 17.01
CA GLY A 280 5.86 13.65 17.01
C GLY A 280 4.72 13.99 16.07
N PHE A 281 4.74 13.46 14.85
CA PHE A 281 3.70 13.75 13.87
C PHE A 281 2.32 13.21 14.31
N VAL A 282 2.26 12.00 14.84
CA VAL A 282 1.02 11.41 15.35
C VAL A 282 0.47 12.18 16.55
N LEU A 283 1.33 12.68 17.44
CA LEU A 283 0.93 13.46 18.62
C LEU A 283 0.48 14.89 18.28
N PHE A 284 1.17 15.56 17.35
CA PHE A 284 0.98 16.99 17.10
C PHE A 284 0.13 17.30 15.85
N ALA A 285 -0.06 16.34 14.94
CA ALA A 285 -0.82 16.52 13.69
C ALA A 285 -1.83 15.37 13.45
N PRO A 286 -2.84 15.18 14.33
CA PRO A 286 -3.78 14.05 14.25
C PRO A 286 -4.68 14.04 13.00
N GLY A 287 -4.79 15.18 12.29
CA GLY A 287 -5.52 15.30 11.03
C GLY A 287 -4.67 15.04 9.77
N GLY A 288 -3.38 14.73 9.93
CA GLY A 288 -2.46 14.60 8.81
C GLY A 288 -2.09 15.93 8.13
N LEU A 289 -1.18 15.85 7.16
CA LEU A 289 -0.78 16.98 6.32
C LEU A 289 -1.97 17.59 5.55
N ASP A 290 -2.88 16.77 5.01
CA ASP A 290 -4.07 17.26 4.29
C ASP A 290 -5.01 18.05 5.22
N GLY A 291 -5.14 17.62 6.49
CA GLY A 291 -5.96 18.31 7.49
C GLY A 291 -5.43 19.69 7.86
N LEU A 292 -4.11 19.86 7.94
CA LEU A 292 -3.47 21.15 8.20
C LEU A 292 -3.67 22.12 7.03
N LEU A 293 -3.50 21.65 5.80
CA LEU A 293 -3.67 22.45 4.57
C LEU A 293 -5.12 22.94 4.40
N ARG A 294 -6.12 22.10 4.72
CA ARG A 294 -7.53 22.50 4.67
C ARG A 294 -7.87 23.56 5.71
N ARG A 295 -7.29 23.47 6.92
CA ARG A 295 -7.49 24.47 7.98
C ARG A 295 -6.85 25.81 7.62
N SER A 296 -5.70 25.83 6.95
CA SER A 296 -5.07 27.08 6.50
C SER A 296 -5.80 27.70 5.31
N ALA A 297 -6.40 26.89 4.43
CA ALA A 297 -7.18 27.37 3.28
C ALA A 297 -8.60 27.86 3.66
N ALA A 298 -9.06 27.57 4.87
CA ALA A 298 -10.34 28.03 5.42
C ALA A 298 -10.22 29.31 6.27
N ARG A 299 -9.02 29.86 6.42
CA ARG A 299 -8.74 31.19 6.98
C ARG A 299 -8.41 32.17 5.87
#